data_AF-A0A967N736-F1
#
_entry.id   AF-A0A967N736-F1
#
_cell.length_a   1.000
_cell.length_b   1.000
_cell.length_c   1.000
_cell.angle_alpha   90.00
_cell.angle_beta   90.00
_cell.angle_gamma   90.00
#
_symmetry.space_group_name_H-M   'P 1'
#
loop_
_entity.id
_entity.type
_entity.pdbx_description
1 polymer ?
#
loop_
_entity_poly.entity_id
_entity_poly.type
_entity_poly.pdbx_seq_one_letter_code
_entity_poly.pdbx_strand_id
1 'polypeptide(L)'
;MRSLSGAERQARGRAILDLRGRGRGEALEGHLVKLLGRPGKELPDTEILVGDLVMVSRGDPLRGDNPTGTVTEKTGYSLTVAFDGRPASFVTGKGLRVDLYVNDITYRRMLEALGRLRAAGGRLGELRDVLVGAAKPAEPEAEDPDRWHDPALNTSQRRAVARALGAPDLFLVHGPPGTGKTTTVLEVVRQHAARGRSVLATAASNMAVDNVVEVLAERGVDVVRVGHPARVTPALRAHTLDALLRENETWRASRELREEAFARKEDQEELTHPSGRHRRGMPNARILELAERGRGNRGVPPRVVREMAEWIQIQEEADELFERSRELEDAAIGEVLDAADVVCSTNSTAGSDLLAGRSFDVVVIDEATQATEP
;
A
#
# COMPACT_ATOMS: atom_id res chain seq x y z
N MET A 1 0.62 29.28 13.44
CA MET A 1 -0.70 28.78 13.03
C MET A 1 -1.57 28.61 14.27
N ARG A 2 -2.80 29.15 14.30
CA ARG A 2 -3.73 28.90 15.42
C ARG A 2 -4.22 27.44 15.33
N SER A 3 -3.96 26.63 16.36
CA SER A 3 -4.50 25.26 16.44
C SER A 3 -6.00 25.33 16.71
N LEU A 4 -6.82 24.87 15.77
CA LEU A 4 -8.26 24.74 15.97
C LEU A 4 -8.56 23.65 17.01
N SER A 5 -9.53 23.89 17.88
CA SER A 5 -10.06 22.89 18.80
C SER A 5 -10.76 21.74 18.05
N GLY A 6 -10.99 20.62 18.75
CA GLY A 6 -11.68 19.46 18.18
C GLY A 6 -13.10 19.79 17.69
N ALA A 7 -13.85 20.57 18.48
CA ALA A 7 -15.21 20.99 18.12
C ALA A 7 -15.23 21.92 16.90
N GLU A 8 -14.28 22.85 16.80
CA GLU A 8 -14.16 23.72 15.62
C GLU A 8 -13.79 22.93 14.36
N ARG A 9 -12.96 21.88 14.48
CA ARG A 9 -12.64 21.00 13.34
C ARG A 9 -13.83 20.14 12.94
N GLN A 10 -14.61 19.64 13.89
CA GLN A 10 -15.85 18.91 13.60
C GLN A 10 -16.89 19.80 12.92
N ALA A 11 -17.05 21.05 13.37
CA ALA A 11 -17.96 22.02 12.73
C ALA A 11 -17.54 22.36 11.28
N ARG A 12 -16.25 22.23 10.96
CA ARG A 12 -15.72 22.36 9.59
C ARG A 12 -15.69 21.04 8.83
N GLY A 13 -16.25 19.96 9.39
CA GLY A 13 -16.29 18.65 8.76
C GLY A 13 -14.94 17.92 8.67
N ARG A 14 -13.89 18.39 9.37
CA ARG A 14 -12.52 17.83 9.31
C ARG A 14 -12.17 16.89 10.46
N ALA A 15 -13.09 16.70 11.40
CA ALA A 15 -12.93 15.78 12.50
C ALA A 15 -14.27 15.17 12.91
N ILE A 16 -14.24 13.98 13.49
CA ILE A 16 -15.38 13.36 14.15
C ILE A 16 -14.97 12.97 15.55
N LEU A 17 -15.75 13.40 16.53
CA LEU A 17 -15.47 13.22 17.95
C LEU A 17 -16.33 12.11 18.56
N ASP A 18 -15.93 11.66 19.75
CA ASP A 18 -16.67 10.72 20.60
C ASP A 18 -17.04 9.39 19.93
N LEU A 19 -16.15 8.90 19.08
CA LEU A 19 -16.30 7.61 18.41
C LEU A 19 -15.96 6.44 19.34
N ARG A 20 -16.51 5.27 19.02
CA ARG A 20 -16.18 4.00 19.65
C ARG A 20 -15.65 3.03 18.59
N GLY A 21 -14.45 2.51 18.78
CA GLY A 21 -13.87 1.51 17.90
C GLY A 21 -14.32 0.10 18.22
N ARG A 22 -14.38 -0.74 17.20
CA ARG A 22 -14.53 -2.20 17.28
C ARG A 22 -13.67 -2.82 16.17
N GLY A 23 -12.83 -3.79 16.52
CA GLY A 23 -12.09 -4.55 15.52
C GLY A 23 -13.05 -5.30 14.59
N ARG A 24 -12.75 -5.32 13.29
CA ARG A 24 -13.54 -6.03 12.26
C ARG A 24 -12.76 -7.16 11.59
N GLY A 25 -11.50 -7.39 11.98
CA GLY A 25 -10.60 -8.40 11.41
C GLY A 25 -9.38 -7.79 10.72
N GLU A 26 -8.61 -8.63 10.03
CA GLU A 26 -7.46 -8.25 9.21
C GLU A 26 -7.83 -8.28 7.71
N ALA A 27 -7.32 -7.31 6.96
CA ALA A 27 -7.28 -7.30 5.50
C ALA A 27 -5.81 -7.32 5.05
N LEU A 28 -5.57 -7.46 3.74
CA LEU A 28 -4.23 -7.62 3.19
C LEU A 28 -3.34 -6.39 3.45
N GLU A 29 -3.94 -5.21 3.53
CA GLU A 29 -3.30 -3.93 3.85
C GLU A 29 -3.42 -3.55 5.34
N GLY A 30 -3.75 -4.53 6.21
CA GLY A 30 -3.67 -4.41 7.67
C GLY A 30 -5.01 -4.45 8.41
N HIS A 31 -5.06 -3.91 9.63
CA HIS A 31 -6.17 -4.16 10.56
C HIS A 31 -7.35 -3.22 10.33
N LEU A 32 -8.55 -3.78 10.23
CA LEU A 32 -9.78 -3.02 10.07
C LEU A 32 -10.40 -2.69 11.43
N VAL A 33 -10.68 -1.41 11.66
CA VAL A 33 -11.44 -0.94 12.82
C VAL A 33 -12.67 -0.17 12.38
N LYS A 34 -13.83 -0.62 12.85
CA LYS A 34 -15.10 0.08 12.69
C LYS A 34 -15.29 1.08 13.82
N LEU A 35 -15.32 2.36 13.48
CA LEU A 35 -15.53 3.51 14.34
C LEU A 35 -17.01 3.93 14.30
N LEU A 36 -17.70 3.71 15.40
CA LEU A 36 -19.13 3.94 15.55
C LEU A 36 -19.40 5.29 16.23
N GLY A 37 -20.40 6.02 15.72
CA GLY A 37 -20.96 7.19 16.37
C GLY A 37 -21.66 6.85 17.69
N ARG A 38 -22.25 7.88 18.31
CA ARG A 38 -23.09 7.67 19.50
C ARG A 38 -24.31 6.82 19.12
N PRO A 39 -24.75 5.87 19.98
CA PRO A 39 -25.90 5.02 19.67
C PRO A 39 -27.13 5.84 19.26
N GLY A 40 -27.74 5.48 18.12
CA GLY A 40 -28.93 6.15 17.60
C GLY A 40 -28.72 7.55 17.03
N LYS A 41 -27.47 8.01 16.86
CA LYS A 41 -27.15 9.28 16.19
C LYS A 41 -26.27 9.04 14.98
N GLU A 42 -26.63 9.72 13.89
CA GLU A 42 -25.78 9.77 12.71
C GLU A 42 -24.46 10.50 13.00
N LEU A 43 -23.45 10.17 12.21
CA LEU A 43 -22.20 10.91 12.17
C LEU A 43 -22.48 12.35 11.70
N PRO A 44 -21.72 13.33 12.21
CA PRO A 44 -21.82 14.69 11.72
C PRO A 44 -21.47 14.78 10.23
N ASP A 45 -21.97 15.81 9.57
CA ASP A 45 -21.52 16.16 8.23
C ASP A 45 -20.00 16.37 8.21
N THR A 46 -19.32 15.75 7.24
CA THR A 46 -17.87 15.69 7.21
C THR A 46 -17.34 15.60 5.79
N GLU A 47 -16.21 16.29 5.57
CA GLU A 47 -15.39 16.23 4.36
C GLU A 47 -14.66 14.88 4.23
N ILE A 48 -14.63 14.05 5.29
CA ILE A 48 -13.97 12.74 5.27
C ILE A 48 -14.77 11.79 4.37
N LEU A 49 -14.14 11.29 3.32
CA LEU A 49 -14.68 10.36 2.33
C LEU A 49 -13.97 9.00 2.40
N VAL A 50 -14.57 8.01 1.72
CA VAL A 50 -13.89 6.73 1.49
C VAL A 50 -12.64 7.00 0.67
N GLY A 51 -11.52 6.43 1.11
CA GLY A 51 -10.20 6.66 0.55
C GLY A 51 -9.40 7.72 1.29
N ASP A 52 -9.98 8.56 2.14
CA ASP A 52 -9.18 9.57 2.85
C ASP A 52 -8.28 8.95 3.91
N LEU A 53 -7.08 9.51 4.06
CA LEU A 53 -6.22 9.20 5.20
C LEU A 53 -6.74 9.94 6.42
N VAL A 54 -6.89 9.23 7.51
CA VAL A 54 -7.33 9.77 8.79
C VAL A 54 -6.39 9.38 9.90
N MET A 55 -6.30 10.22 10.91
CA MET A 55 -5.56 9.97 12.13
C MET A 55 -6.54 9.71 13.26
N VAL A 56 -6.30 8.67 14.06
CA VAL A 56 -7.14 8.31 15.19
C VAL A 56 -6.42 8.61 16.49
N SER A 57 -7.06 9.37 17.38
CA SER A 57 -6.48 9.81 18.66
C SER A 57 -7.48 9.70 19.81
N ARG A 58 -7.00 9.78 21.05
CA ARG A 58 -7.82 10.03 22.25
C ARG A 58 -7.77 11.51 22.65
N GLY A 59 -8.21 12.38 21.74
CA GLY A 59 -8.42 13.80 21.99
C GLY A 59 -7.30 14.74 21.53
N ASP A 60 -6.03 14.36 21.71
CA ASP A 60 -4.88 15.14 21.23
C ASP A 60 -4.33 14.59 19.90
N PRO A 61 -4.68 15.20 18.76
CA PRO A 61 -4.21 14.78 17.44
C PRO A 61 -2.74 15.15 17.18
N LEU A 62 -2.12 16.04 17.97
CA LEU A 62 -0.75 16.52 17.69
C LEU A 62 0.35 15.59 18.22
N ARG A 63 -0.02 14.50 18.91
CA ARG A 63 0.93 13.46 19.26
C ARG A 63 1.29 12.65 18.01
N GLY A 64 2.58 12.64 17.67
CA GLY A 64 3.10 12.02 16.45
C GLY A 64 3.06 10.48 16.43
N ASP A 65 2.65 9.84 17.53
CA ASP A 65 2.47 8.39 17.66
C ASP A 65 1.02 7.94 17.42
N ASN A 66 0.11 8.87 17.11
CA ASN A 66 -1.26 8.51 16.80
C ASN A 66 -1.33 7.66 15.52
N PRO A 67 -2.04 6.51 15.53
CA PRO A 67 -2.17 5.66 14.37
C PRO A 67 -2.93 6.38 13.26
N THR A 68 -2.44 6.20 12.04
CA THR A 68 -3.08 6.70 10.82
C THR A 68 -3.58 5.53 9.99
N GLY A 69 -4.67 5.74 9.26
CA GLY A 69 -5.30 4.70 8.47
C GLY A 69 -6.21 5.28 7.40
N THR A 70 -6.55 4.46 6.40
CA THR A 70 -7.38 4.88 5.27
C THR A 70 -8.84 4.52 5.53
N VAL A 71 -9.77 5.44 5.28
CA VAL A 71 -11.21 5.15 5.37
C VAL A 71 -11.60 4.16 4.27
N THR A 72 -12.12 3.00 4.65
CA THR A 72 -12.55 1.96 3.70
C THR A 72 -14.05 1.89 3.46
N GLU A 73 -14.83 2.37 4.43
CA GLU A 73 -16.28 2.36 4.37
C GLU A 73 -16.81 3.56 5.15
N LYS A 74 -17.82 4.23 4.61
CA LYS A 74 -18.55 5.30 5.31
C LYS A 74 -20.04 5.03 5.19
N THR A 75 -20.71 5.06 6.33
CA THR A 75 -22.17 4.97 6.46
C THR A 75 -22.66 6.17 7.26
N GLY A 76 -23.98 6.37 7.34
CA GLY A 76 -24.55 7.41 8.20
C GLY A 76 -24.17 7.29 9.68
N TYR A 77 -23.74 6.11 10.16
CA TYR A 77 -23.52 5.84 11.59
C TYR A 77 -22.09 5.41 11.94
N SER A 78 -21.26 5.13 10.94
CA SER A 78 -19.92 4.57 11.15
C SER A 78 -18.95 4.83 10.02
N LEU A 79 -17.67 4.87 10.39
CA LEU A 79 -16.52 4.84 9.49
C LEU A 79 -15.75 3.54 9.74
N THR A 80 -15.34 2.83 8.71
CA THR A 80 -14.35 1.75 8.83
C THR A 80 -13.01 2.30 8.35
N VAL A 81 -11.96 2.09 9.15
CA VAL A 81 -10.60 2.55 8.85
C VAL A 81 -9.67 1.33 8.81
N ALA A 82 -8.88 1.22 7.75
CA ALA A 82 -7.79 0.25 7.61
C ALA A 82 -6.48 0.89 8.07
N PHE A 83 -5.75 0.19 8.94
CA PHE A 83 -4.44 0.62 9.44
C PHE A 83 -3.36 -0.31 8.90
N ASP A 84 -2.23 0.25 8.48
CA ASP A 84 -1.04 -0.54 8.13
C ASP A 84 -0.52 -1.23 9.40
N GLY A 85 -0.71 -2.55 9.50
CA GLY A 85 -0.39 -3.32 10.71
C GLY A 85 -1.34 -3.11 11.90
N ARG A 86 -1.00 -3.69 13.07
CA ARG A 86 -1.87 -3.68 14.25
C ARG A 86 -1.87 -2.30 14.89
N PRO A 87 -2.99 -1.54 14.88
CA PRO A 87 -3.02 -0.22 15.48
C PRO A 87 -2.87 -0.33 16.99
N ALA A 88 -2.49 0.78 17.63
CA ALA A 88 -2.43 0.86 19.08
C ALA A 88 -3.75 0.37 19.71
N SER A 89 -3.65 -0.43 20.77
CA SER A 89 -4.79 -1.13 21.40
C SER A 89 -5.96 -0.21 21.78
N PHE A 90 -5.70 1.09 21.93
CA PHE A 90 -6.74 2.06 22.24
C PHE A 90 -7.73 2.32 21.12
N VAL A 91 -7.37 2.02 19.86
CA VAL A 91 -8.21 2.29 18.69
C VAL A 91 -9.48 1.44 18.70
N THR A 92 -9.55 0.36 19.49
CA THR A 92 -10.77 -0.43 19.75
C THR A 92 -11.56 0.03 20.99
N GLY A 93 -11.20 1.19 21.55
CA GLY A 93 -11.79 1.78 22.76
C GLY A 93 -12.93 2.78 22.52
N LYS A 94 -13.18 3.64 23.51
CA LYS A 94 -14.18 4.73 23.47
C LYS A 94 -13.50 6.10 23.53
N GLY A 95 -14.23 7.15 23.17
CA GLY A 95 -13.73 8.53 23.22
C GLY A 95 -12.70 8.81 22.13
N LEU A 96 -12.84 8.12 21.00
CA LEU A 96 -11.95 8.25 19.87
C LEU A 96 -12.32 9.50 19.09
N ARG A 97 -11.28 10.12 18.55
CA ARG A 97 -11.37 11.24 17.65
C ARG A 97 -10.68 10.86 16.35
N VAL A 98 -11.35 11.10 15.24
CA VAL A 98 -10.82 10.93 13.89
C VAL A 98 -10.63 12.30 13.29
N ASP A 99 -9.45 12.60 12.78
CA ASP A 99 -9.17 13.82 12.01
C ASP A 99 -8.81 13.46 10.58
N LEU A 100 -9.33 14.23 9.62
CA LEU A 100 -8.80 14.22 8.26
C LEU A 100 -7.31 14.59 8.33
N TYR A 101 -6.48 13.68 7.86
CA TYR A 101 -5.03 13.77 7.94
C TYR A 101 -4.45 13.91 6.54
N VAL A 102 -3.55 14.89 6.37
CA VAL A 102 -2.88 15.08 5.09
C VAL A 102 -1.73 14.08 5.03
N ASN A 103 -1.73 13.26 3.99
CA ASN A 103 -0.75 12.21 3.84
C ASN A 103 0.60 12.79 3.37
N ASP A 104 1.56 12.92 4.29
CA ASP A 104 2.95 13.25 3.94
C ASP A 104 3.63 12.10 3.16
N ILE A 105 3.04 10.89 3.07
CA ILE A 105 3.61 9.78 2.29
C ILE A 105 3.74 10.16 0.81
N THR A 106 2.72 10.81 0.20
CA THR A 106 2.83 11.23 -1.21
C THR A 106 3.99 12.21 -1.39
N TYR A 107 4.13 13.18 -0.48
CA TYR A 107 5.25 14.13 -0.50
C TYR A 107 6.60 13.46 -0.25
N ARG A 108 6.68 12.52 0.70
CA ARG A 108 7.89 11.74 0.97
C ARG A 108 8.30 10.91 -0.24
N ARG A 109 7.35 10.22 -0.89
CA ARG A 109 7.60 9.44 -2.12
C ARG A 109 8.09 10.32 -3.26
N MET A 110 7.51 11.50 -3.45
CA MET A 110 8.01 12.48 -4.43
C MET A 110 9.45 12.90 -4.11
N LEU A 111 9.77 13.23 -2.85
CA LEU A 111 11.14 13.58 -2.46
C LEU A 111 12.14 12.41 -2.61
N GLU A 112 11.71 11.18 -2.30
CA GLU A 112 12.51 9.98 -2.52
C GLU A 112 12.75 9.73 -4.02
N ALA A 113 11.73 9.91 -4.86
CA ALA A 113 11.85 9.80 -6.31
C ALA A 113 12.86 10.80 -6.87
N LEU A 114 12.80 12.06 -6.44
CA LEU A 114 13.79 13.08 -6.80
C LEU A 114 15.21 12.71 -6.31
N GLY A 115 15.33 12.14 -5.11
CA GLY A 115 16.58 11.63 -4.57
C GLY A 115 17.17 10.50 -5.44
N ARG A 116 16.33 9.54 -5.84
CA ARG A 116 16.71 8.44 -6.74
C ARG A 116 17.10 8.97 -8.13
N LEU A 117 16.34 9.90 -8.68
CA LEU A 117 16.61 10.52 -9.98
C LEU A 117 17.97 11.24 -9.98
N ARG A 118 18.27 11.98 -8.91
CA ARG A 118 19.58 12.66 -8.75
C ARG A 118 20.75 11.68 -8.73
N ALA A 119 20.58 10.53 -8.07
CA ALA A 119 21.62 9.49 -7.99
C ALA A 119 21.60 8.50 -9.16
N ALA A 120 20.70 8.68 -10.13
CA ALA A 120 20.48 7.71 -11.21
C ALA A 120 21.70 7.57 -12.13
N GLY A 121 22.01 6.31 -12.47
CA GLY A 121 22.95 5.92 -13.51
C GLY A 121 22.30 4.97 -14.52
N GLY A 122 23.06 4.52 -15.53
CA GLY A 122 22.57 3.64 -16.59
C GLY A 122 21.35 4.22 -17.30
N ARG A 123 20.38 3.36 -17.65
CA ARG A 123 19.17 3.73 -18.39
C ARG A 123 18.34 4.84 -17.72
N LEU A 124 18.21 4.81 -16.39
CA LEU A 124 17.46 5.84 -15.66
C LEU A 124 18.20 7.19 -15.68
N GLY A 125 19.54 7.18 -15.71
CA GLY A 125 20.35 8.39 -15.88
C GLY A 125 20.19 9.02 -17.26
N GLU A 126 20.14 8.20 -18.32
CA GLU A 126 19.85 8.66 -19.69
C GLU A 126 18.46 9.30 -19.78
N LEU A 127 17.43 8.63 -19.23
CA LEU A 127 16.07 9.16 -19.18
C LEU A 127 15.99 10.46 -18.37
N ARG A 128 16.70 10.55 -17.23
CA ARG A 128 16.82 11.81 -16.46
C ARG A 128 17.33 12.92 -17.36
N ASP A 129 18.43 12.69 -18.07
CA ASP A 129 19.07 13.71 -18.88
C ASP A 129 18.14 14.18 -20.03
N VAL A 130 17.34 13.27 -20.60
CA VAL A 130 16.27 13.62 -21.55
C VAL A 130 15.17 14.46 -20.87
N LEU A 131 14.66 14.03 -19.70
CA LEU A 131 13.55 14.70 -18.99
C LEU A 131 13.91 16.12 -18.53
N VAL A 132 15.14 16.34 -18.08
CA VAL A 132 15.63 17.68 -17.64
C VAL A 132 16.15 18.53 -18.80
N GLY A 133 16.12 18.01 -20.03
CA GLY A 133 16.57 18.72 -21.24
C GLY A 133 18.09 18.82 -21.40
N ALA A 134 18.87 18.02 -20.68
CA ALA A 134 20.32 17.90 -20.86
C ALA A 134 20.69 17.05 -22.10
N ALA A 135 19.79 16.17 -22.53
CA ALA A 135 19.88 15.37 -23.75
C ALA A 135 18.59 15.49 -24.58
N LYS A 136 18.66 15.13 -25.87
CA LYS A 136 17.47 15.00 -26.72
C LYS A 136 17.01 13.54 -26.74
N PRO A 137 15.70 13.27 -26.73
CA PRO A 137 15.21 11.91 -26.96
C PRO A 137 15.61 11.45 -28.37
N ALA A 138 15.90 10.16 -28.52
CA ALA A 138 16.11 9.58 -29.84
C ALA A 138 14.84 9.70 -30.70
N GLU A 139 15.02 9.85 -32.01
CA GLU A 139 13.88 9.87 -32.93
C GLU A 139 13.24 8.47 -32.98
N PRO A 140 11.92 8.35 -32.73
CA PRO A 140 11.25 7.07 -32.77
C PRO A 140 11.14 6.57 -34.21
N GLU A 141 11.68 5.39 -34.49
CA GLU A 141 11.38 4.65 -35.71
C GLU A 141 9.99 4.03 -35.56
N ALA A 142 9.09 4.25 -36.51
CA ALA A 142 7.73 3.72 -36.41
C ALA A 142 7.76 2.19 -36.53
N GLU A 143 7.22 1.50 -35.53
CA GLU A 143 7.05 0.04 -35.53
C GLU A 143 5.57 -0.28 -35.74
N ASP A 144 5.21 -0.74 -36.95
CA ASP A 144 3.84 -1.15 -37.23
C ASP A 144 3.56 -2.53 -36.60
N PRO A 145 2.50 -2.68 -35.79
CA PRO A 145 2.07 -3.98 -35.30
C PRO A 145 1.67 -4.93 -36.42
N ASP A 146 2.04 -6.20 -36.29
CA ASP A 146 1.55 -7.29 -37.15
C ASP A 146 0.02 -7.40 -37.10
N ARG A 147 -0.56 -7.13 -35.92
CA ARG A 147 -2.00 -7.14 -35.68
C ARG A 147 -2.40 -5.95 -34.81
N TRP A 148 -3.39 -5.22 -35.29
CA TRP A 148 -4.08 -4.20 -34.50
C TRP A 148 -5.13 -4.84 -33.62
N HIS A 149 -5.09 -4.59 -32.31
CA HIS A 149 -6.10 -5.13 -31.40
C HIS A 149 -7.40 -4.33 -31.45
N ASP A 150 -7.32 -3.03 -31.74
CA ASP A 150 -8.47 -2.17 -31.99
C ASP A 150 -8.58 -1.81 -33.49
N PRO A 151 -9.51 -2.42 -34.25
CA PRO A 151 -9.65 -2.15 -35.68
C PRO A 151 -10.25 -0.76 -35.95
N ALA A 152 -10.90 -0.12 -34.97
CA ALA A 152 -11.58 1.16 -35.14
C ALA A 152 -10.64 2.38 -35.06
N LEU A 153 -9.35 2.17 -34.75
CA LEU A 153 -8.38 3.25 -34.72
C LEU A 153 -8.24 3.93 -36.08
N ASN A 154 -8.30 5.25 -36.07
CA ASN A 154 -8.09 6.06 -37.25
C ASN A 154 -6.58 6.20 -37.59
N THR A 155 -6.27 6.80 -38.74
CA THR A 155 -4.90 6.97 -39.23
C THR A 155 -3.99 7.74 -38.26
N SER A 156 -4.50 8.77 -37.58
CA SER A 156 -3.66 9.56 -36.66
C SER A 156 -3.33 8.80 -35.38
N GLN A 157 -4.29 8.02 -34.87
CA GLN A 157 -4.10 7.14 -33.71
C GLN A 157 -3.14 5.98 -34.04
N ARG A 158 -3.32 5.31 -35.19
CA ARG A 158 -2.39 4.25 -35.64
C ARG A 158 -0.96 4.76 -35.76
N ARG A 159 -0.77 5.94 -36.37
CA ARG A 159 0.55 6.58 -36.45
C ARG A 159 1.13 6.90 -35.07
N ALA A 160 0.30 7.35 -34.12
CA ALA A 160 0.75 7.60 -32.76
C ALA A 160 1.19 6.31 -32.05
N VAL A 161 0.42 5.22 -32.20
CA VAL A 161 0.78 3.90 -31.67
C VAL A 161 2.10 3.42 -32.27
N ALA A 162 2.24 3.37 -33.60
CA ALA A 162 3.45 2.85 -34.25
C ALA A 162 4.71 3.62 -33.83
N ARG A 163 4.63 4.96 -33.71
CA ARG A 163 5.74 5.78 -33.22
C ARG A 163 6.00 5.60 -31.72
N ALA A 164 4.97 5.34 -30.91
CA ALA A 164 5.15 5.05 -29.49
C ALA A 164 5.88 3.72 -29.28
N LEU A 165 5.54 2.69 -30.08
CA LEU A 165 6.12 1.35 -29.95
C LEU A 165 7.63 1.32 -30.22
N GLY A 166 8.11 2.11 -31.19
CA GLY A 166 9.52 2.24 -31.50
C GLY A 166 10.21 3.45 -30.86
N ALA A 167 9.58 4.10 -29.87
CA ALA A 167 10.24 5.15 -29.10
C ALA A 167 11.15 4.54 -28.03
N PRO A 168 12.47 4.79 -28.06
CA PRO A 168 13.37 4.22 -27.07
C PRO A 168 13.26 4.95 -25.72
N ASP A 169 13.10 6.28 -25.73
CA ASP A 169 13.19 7.14 -24.54
C ASP A 169 11.84 7.61 -24.01
N LEU A 170 11.16 8.45 -24.79
CA LEU A 170 9.94 9.13 -24.37
C LEU A 170 9.08 9.41 -25.59
N PHE A 171 7.79 9.15 -25.48
CA PHE A 171 6.81 9.51 -26.50
C PHE A 171 5.61 10.20 -25.87
N LEU A 172 5.19 11.32 -26.45
CA LEU A 172 4.06 12.11 -25.96
C LEU A 172 2.87 11.98 -26.91
N VAL A 173 1.80 11.35 -26.44
CA VAL A 173 0.52 11.31 -27.15
C VAL A 173 -0.31 12.54 -26.77
N HIS A 174 -0.42 13.50 -27.69
CA HIS A 174 -1.24 14.68 -27.50
C HIS A 174 -2.54 14.60 -28.32
N GLY A 175 -3.67 14.87 -27.68
CA GLY A 175 -4.98 14.94 -28.33
C GLY A 175 -5.98 15.82 -27.56
N PRO A 176 -6.73 16.71 -28.22
CA PRO A 176 -7.85 17.45 -27.63
C PRO A 176 -8.92 16.55 -26.97
N PRO A 177 -9.85 17.11 -26.18
CA PRO A 177 -10.99 16.35 -25.65
C PRO A 177 -11.76 15.61 -26.75
N GLY A 178 -12.15 14.35 -26.50
CA GLY A 178 -12.92 13.53 -27.44
C GLY A 178 -12.13 12.87 -28.57
N THR A 179 -10.79 13.03 -28.64
CA THR A 179 -9.96 12.44 -29.72
C THR A 179 -9.51 11.00 -29.49
N GLY A 180 -9.98 10.35 -28.43
CA GLY A 180 -9.63 8.95 -28.13
C GLY A 180 -8.17 8.76 -27.70
N LYS A 181 -7.62 9.70 -26.91
CA LYS A 181 -6.27 9.57 -26.31
C LYS A 181 -6.12 8.28 -25.53
N THR A 182 -7.01 8.04 -24.56
CA THR A 182 -7.01 6.83 -23.73
C THR A 182 -7.12 5.58 -24.60
N THR A 183 -7.96 5.58 -25.65
CA THR A 183 -8.03 4.46 -26.61
C THR A 183 -6.69 4.21 -27.31
N THR A 184 -5.98 5.27 -27.69
CA THR A 184 -4.65 5.18 -28.31
C THR A 184 -3.61 4.64 -27.33
N VAL A 185 -3.60 5.15 -26.10
CA VAL A 185 -2.70 4.74 -25.03
C VAL A 185 -2.92 3.27 -24.65
N LEU A 186 -4.17 2.84 -24.54
CA LEU A 186 -4.53 1.45 -24.25
C LEU A 186 -4.13 0.51 -25.37
N GLU A 187 -4.16 0.94 -26.63
CA GLU A 187 -3.59 0.14 -27.72
C GLU A 187 -2.07 -0.01 -27.54
N VAL A 188 -1.33 1.05 -27.20
CA VAL A 188 0.12 0.96 -26.91
C VAL A 188 0.40 -0.04 -25.79
N VAL A 189 -0.36 0.03 -24.69
CA VAL A 189 -0.24 -0.92 -23.56
C VAL A 189 -0.44 -2.36 -24.04
N ARG A 190 -1.53 -2.64 -24.76
CA ARG A 190 -1.85 -3.98 -25.26
C ARG A 190 -0.80 -4.51 -26.22
N GLN A 191 -0.26 -3.64 -27.07
CA GLN A 191 0.78 -3.99 -28.03
C GLN A 191 2.09 -4.36 -27.33
N HIS A 192 2.48 -3.67 -26.25
CA HIS A 192 3.66 -4.04 -25.47
C HIS A 192 3.43 -5.31 -24.65
N ALA A 193 2.27 -5.45 -24.00
CA ALA A 193 1.89 -6.66 -23.28
C ALA A 193 1.91 -7.90 -24.20
N ALA A 194 1.32 -7.81 -25.40
CA ALA A 194 1.33 -8.89 -26.38
C ALA A 194 2.73 -9.27 -26.91
N ARG A 195 3.72 -8.38 -26.74
CA ARG A 195 5.14 -8.64 -27.04
C ARG A 195 5.89 -9.23 -25.84
N GLY A 196 5.20 -9.56 -24.75
CA GLY A 196 5.79 -10.08 -23.52
C GLY A 196 6.62 -9.05 -22.75
N ARG A 197 6.40 -7.75 -23.00
CA ARG A 197 7.06 -6.69 -22.22
C ARG A 197 6.28 -6.43 -20.94
N SER A 198 6.99 -6.20 -19.85
CA SER A 198 6.41 -5.76 -18.59
C SER A 198 5.95 -4.30 -18.68
N VAL A 199 4.66 -4.07 -18.44
CA VAL A 199 4.05 -2.73 -18.55
C VAL A 199 3.54 -2.24 -17.20
N LEU A 200 3.96 -1.04 -16.81
CA LEU A 200 3.36 -0.28 -15.72
C LEU A 200 2.49 0.84 -16.28
N ALA A 201 1.18 0.78 -16.08
CA ALA A 201 0.25 1.84 -16.43
C ALA A 201 -0.13 2.65 -15.17
N THR A 202 0.10 3.96 -15.21
CA THR A 202 -0.22 4.85 -14.10
C THR A 202 -1.06 6.04 -14.50
N ALA A 203 -1.72 6.65 -13.50
CA ALA A 203 -2.39 7.93 -13.65
C ALA A 203 -2.38 8.70 -12.31
N ALA A 204 -2.74 9.99 -12.37
CA ALA A 204 -2.76 10.86 -11.20
C ALA A 204 -3.89 10.53 -10.20
N SER A 205 -5.01 9.96 -10.67
CA SER A 205 -6.20 9.70 -9.87
C SER A 205 -6.61 8.22 -9.88
N ASN A 206 -7.25 7.73 -8.81
CA ASN A 206 -7.75 6.35 -8.77
C ASN A 206 -8.78 6.09 -9.88
N MET A 207 -9.66 7.06 -10.18
CA MET A 207 -10.65 6.88 -11.25
C MET A 207 -10.01 6.71 -12.62
N ALA A 208 -8.95 7.47 -12.93
CA ALA A 208 -8.25 7.31 -14.20
C ALA A 208 -7.57 5.93 -14.31
N VAL A 209 -6.97 5.44 -13.22
CA VAL A 209 -6.42 4.08 -13.18
C VAL A 209 -7.52 3.03 -13.33
N ASP A 210 -8.64 3.20 -12.64
CA ASP A 210 -9.76 2.27 -12.69
C ASP A 210 -10.36 2.20 -14.12
N ASN A 211 -10.46 3.32 -14.84
CA ASN A 211 -10.87 3.33 -16.25
C ASN A 211 -9.90 2.52 -17.14
N VAL A 212 -8.59 2.64 -16.89
CA VAL A 212 -7.57 1.85 -17.61
C VAL A 212 -7.74 0.35 -17.30
N VAL A 213 -7.91 0.00 -16.03
CA VAL A 213 -8.11 -1.40 -15.61
C VAL A 213 -9.38 -1.99 -16.19
N GLU A 214 -10.50 -1.26 -16.16
CA GLU A 214 -11.77 -1.70 -16.73
C GLU A 214 -11.61 -2.06 -18.21
N VAL A 215 -11.06 -1.15 -19.02
CA VAL A 215 -10.95 -1.38 -20.46
C VAL A 215 -9.94 -2.49 -20.79
N LEU A 216 -8.84 -2.62 -20.04
CA LEU A 216 -7.89 -3.72 -20.24
C LEU A 216 -8.51 -5.08 -19.87
N ALA A 217 -9.21 -5.16 -18.74
CA ALA A 217 -9.88 -6.37 -18.29
C ALA A 217 -10.98 -6.82 -19.25
N GLU A 218 -11.83 -5.90 -19.73
CA GLU A 218 -12.86 -6.19 -20.75
C GLU A 218 -12.26 -6.73 -22.06
N ARG A 219 -11.01 -6.36 -22.34
CA ARG A 219 -10.26 -6.77 -23.53
C ARG A 219 -9.42 -8.04 -23.31
N GLY A 220 -9.57 -8.69 -22.15
CA GLY A 220 -8.93 -9.96 -21.81
C GLY A 220 -7.43 -9.87 -21.54
N VAL A 221 -6.96 -8.72 -21.03
CA VAL A 221 -5.57 -8.53 -20.59
C VAL A 221 -5.49 -8.86 -19.10
N ASP A 222 -4.48 -9.62 -18.70
CA ASP A 222 -4.27 -9.97 -17.29
C ASP A 222 -3.69 -8.77 -16.53
N VAL A 223 -4.58 -8.02 -15.89
CA VAL A 223 -4.26 -6.75 -15.22
C VAL A 223 -4.31 -6.87 -13.70
N VAL A 224 -3.30 -6.27 -13.05
CA VAL A 224 -3.23 -6.17 -11.58
C VAL A 224 -3.31 -4.71 -11.14
N ARG A 225 -4.36 -4.35 -10.42
CA ARG A 225 -4.58 -3.03 -9.80
C ARG A 225 -3.89 -2.98 -8.43
N VAL A 226 -2.81 -2.20 -8.34
CA VAL A 226 -2.05 -1.99 -7.09
C VAL A 226 -2.49 -0.71 -6.40
N GLY A 227 -3.04 -0.86 -5.20
CA GLY A 227 -3.50 0.22 -4.35
C GLY A 227 -4.74 -0.18 -3.55
N HIS A 228 -5.11 0.68 -2.61
CA HIS A 228 -6.08 0.29 -1.60
C HIS A 228 -7.44 -0.12 -2.19
N PRO A 229 -7.96 -1.34 -1.95
CA PRO A 229 -9.23 -1.81 -2.49
C PRO A 229 -10.44 -0.91 -2.17
N ALA A 230 -10.36 -0.12 -1.10
CA ALA A 230 -11.35 0.88 -0.75
C ALA A 230 -11.47 2.02 -1.76
N ARG A 231 -10.38 2.32 -2.47
CA ARG A 231 -10.28 3.37 -3.49
C ARG A 231 -10.53 2.86 -4.90
N VAL A 232 -10.85 1.56 -5.03
CA VAL A 232 -11.12 0.88 -6.30
C VAL A 232 -12.62 0.62 -6.40
N THR A 233 -13.18 0.83 -7.60
CA THR A 233 -14.60 0.55 -7.84
C THR A 233 -14.94 -0.92 -7.57
N PRO A 234 -16.15 -1.25 -7.05
CA PRO A 234 -16.51 -2.62 -6.69
C PRO A 234 -16.36 -3.64 -7.83
N ALA A 235 -16.65 -3.24 -9.08
CA ALA A 235 -16.54 -4.09 -10.25
C ALA A 235 -15.10 -4.53 -10.55
N LEU A 236 -14.11 -3.71 -10.17
CA LEU A 236 -12.69 -3.96 -10.45
C LEU A 236 -11.94 -4.61 -9.30
N ARG A 237 -12.61 -4.90 -8.17
CA ARG A 237 -11.97 -5.49 -6.99
C ARG A 237 -11.31 -6.83 -7.27
N ALA A 238 -11.87 -7.64 -8.17
CA ALA A 238 -11.29 -8.92 -8.57
C ALA A 238 -9.89 -8.76 -9.20
N HIS A 239 -9.60 -7.60 -9.79
CA HIS A 239 -8.30 -7.28 -10.39
C HIS A 239 -7.32 -6.64 -9.40
N THR A 240 -7.70 -6.42 -8.14
CA THR A 240 -6.79 -5.84 -7.15
C THR A 240 -5.75 -6.85 -6.68
N LEU A 241 -4.53 -6.39 -6.39
CA LEU A 241 -3.48 -7.23 -5.81
C LEU A 241 -3.99 -7.96 -4.55
N ASP A 242 -4.76 -7.28 -3.71
CA ASP A 242 -5.40 -7.85 -2.51
C ASP A 242 -6.35 -9.01 -2.82
N ALA A 243 -7.18 -8.90 -3.86
CA ALA A 243 -8.09 -9.99 -4.23
C ALA A 243 -7.33 -11.20 -4.79
N LEU A 244 -6.35 -10.95 -5.66
CA LEU A 244 -5.56 -12.01 -6.30
C LEU A 244 -4.70 -12.77 -5.29
N LEU A 245 -4.12 -12.09 -4.31
CA LEU A 245 -3.35 -12.73 -3.25
C LEU A 245 -4.21 -13.65 -2.36
N ARG A 246 -5.50 -13.36 -2.15
CA ARG A 246 -6.39 -14.29 -1.41
C ARG A 246 -6.53 -15.64 -2.11
N GLU A 247 -6.32 -15.67 -3.43
CA GLU A 247 -6.39 -16.89 -4.23
C GLU A 247 -5.06 -17.64 -4.29
N ASN A 248 -3.94 -16.98 -3.97
CA ASN A 248 -2.58 -17.50 -4.03
C ASN A 248 -2.25 -18.42 -2.84
N GLU A 249 -1.59 -19.55 -3.12
CA GLU A 249 -1.23 -20.56 -2.10
C GLU A 249 -0.12 -20.09 -1.16
N THR A 250 0.94 -19.48 -1.71
CA THR A 250 2.06 -18.91 -0.95
C THR A 250 1.57 -17.85 0.04
N TRP A 251 0.60 -17.03 -0.38
CA TRP A 251 -0.06 -16.05 0.49
C TRP A 251 -0.85 -16.69 1.63
N ARG A 252 -1.59 -17.79 1.37
CA ARG A 252 -2.32 -18.49 2.44
C ARG A 252 -1.36 -19.07 3.47
N ALA A 253 -0.27 -19.69 3.02
CA ALA A 253 0.78 -20.19 3.91
C ALA A 253 1.41 -19.07 4.74
N SER A 254 1.61 -17.88 4.16
CA SER A 254 2.13 -16.72 4.91
C SER A 254 1.18 -16.28 6.03
N ARG A 255 -0.14 -16.33 5.78
CA ARG A 255 -1.18 -16.03 6.78
C ARG A 255 -1.20 -17.07 7.90
N GLU A 256 -1.10 -18.35 7.59
CA GLU A 256 -1.07 -19.43 8.59
C GLU A 256 0.12 -19.26 9.55
N LEU A 257 1.32 -18.99 9.03
CA LEU A 257 2.50 -18.73 9.86
C LEU A 257 2.32 -17.48 10.73
N ARG A 258 1.68 -16.44 10.20
CA ARG A 258 1.41 -15.20 10.94
C ARG A 258 0.43 -15.42 12.09
N GLU A 259 -0.62 -16.19 11.84
CA GLU A 259 -1.60 -16.60 12.86
C GLU A 259 -0.92 -17.45 13.95
N GLU A 260 -0.06 -18.39 13.57
CA GLU A 260 0.73 -19.17 14.55
C GLU A 260 1.64 -18.24 15.38
N ALA A 261 2.35 -17.30 14.75
CA ALA A 261 3.21 -16.34 15.46
C ALA A 261 2.41 -15.52 16.49
N PHE A 262 1.19 -15.11 16.16
CA PHE A 262 0.31 -14.42 17.09
C PHE A 262 -0.19 -15.32 18.22
N ALA A 263 -0.53 -16.58 17.93
CA ALA A 263 -0.91 -17.54 18.97
C ALA A 263 0.23 -17.75 19.97
N ARG A 264 1.48 -17.89 19.50
CA ARG A 264 2.67 -17.94 20.37
C ARG A 264 2.79 -16.68 21.23
N LYS A 265 2.57 -15.50 20.65
CA LYS A 265 2.58 -14.23 21.40
C LYS A 265 1.49 -14.16 22.47
N GLU A 266 0.34 -14.79 22.27
CA GLU A 266 -0.73 -14.88 23.28
C GLU A 266 -0.29 -15.76 24.45
N ASP A 267 0.36 -16.90 24.19
CA ASP A 267 0.93 -17.76 25.23
C ASP A 267 1.95 -17.01 26.12
N GLN A 268 2.64 -16.01 25.57
CA GLN A 268 3.56 -15.16 26.35
C GLN A 268 2.88 -14.28 27.40
N GLU A 269 1.59 -13.94 27.25
CA GLU A 269 0.91 -13.01 28.15
C GLU A 269 0.80 -13.55 29.59
N GLU A 270 0.79 -14.87 29.74
CA GLU A 270 0.75 -15.55 31.04
C GLU A 270 2.14 -15.67 31.71
N LEU A 271 3.22 -15.40 30.97
CA LEU A 271 4.58 -15.59 31.42
C LEU A 271 5.21 -14.31 31.99
N THR A 272 6.21 -14.49 32.85
CA THR A 272 6.96 -13.34 33.37
C THR A 272 7.82 -12.72 32.28
N HIS A 273 7.40 -11.56 31.78
CA HIS A 273 8.20 -10.76 30.84
C HIS A 273 9.58 -10.39 31.44
N PRO A 274 10.69 -10.61 30.73
CA PRO A 274 12.06 -10.38 31.20
C PRO A 274 12.45 -8.90 31.11
N SER A 275 11.82 -8.06 31.93
CA SER A 275 12.12 -6.62 32.06
C SER A 275 12.60 -6.22 33.47
N GLY A 276 13.26 -5.06 33.54
CA GLY A 276 13.59 -4.31 34.77
C GLY A 276 13.94 -5.19 35.99
N ARG A 277 12.97 -5.29 36.92
CA ARG A 277 13.12 -5.95 38.23
C ARG A 277 13.41 -7.45 38.16
N HIS A 278 12.93 -8.14 37.12
CA HIS A 278 13.13 -9.58 36.94
C HIS A 278 14.38 -9.87 36.11
N ARG A 279 14.65 -9.07 35.07
CA ARG A 279 15.83 -9.26 34.20
C ARG A 279 17.15 -9.03 34.94
N ARG A 280 17.21 -8.02 35.83
CA ARG A 280 18.42 -7.69 36.64
C ARG A 280 19.72 -7.59 35.81
N GLY A 281 19.61 -7.13 34.56
CA GLY A 281 20.74 -7.00 33.64
C GLY A 281 21.27 -8.33 33.07
N MET A 282 20.58 -9.47 33.30
CA MET A 282 20.95 -10.73 32.68
C MET A 282 20.71 -10.66 31.15
N PRO A 283 21.67 -11.10 30.33
CA PRO A 283 21.42 -11.35 28.92
C PRO A 283 20.51 -12.59 28.76
N ASN A 284 19.81 -12.71 27.63
CA ASN A 284 18.91 -13.84 27.34
C ASN A 284 19.62 -15.19 27.55
N ALA A 285 20.83 -15.33 26.99
CA ALA A 285 21.65 -16.53 27.13
C ALA A 285 21.86 -16.97 28.59
N ARG A 286 22.01 -16.01 29.52
CA ARG A 286 22.18 -16.32 30.95
C ARG A 286 20.87 -16.76 31.61
N ILE A 287 19.75 -16.17 31.22
CA ILE A 287 18.43 -16.56 31.73
C ILE A 287 18.12 -18.00 31.29
N LEU A 288 18.36 -18.31 30.01
CA LEU A 288 18.21 -19.66 29.45
C LEU A 288 19.11 -20.67 30.18
N GLU A 289 20.40 -20.39 30.33
CA GLU A 289 21.36 -21.24 31.07
C GLU A 289 20.93 -21.52 32.52
N LEU A 290 20.40 -20.49 33.21
CA LEU A 290 19.97 -20.62 34.60
C LEU A 290 18.67 -21.44 34.72
N ALA A 291 17.75 -21.29 33.76
CA ALA A 291 16.52 -22.06 33.70
C ALA A 291 16.81 -23.56 33.52
N GLU A 292 17.70 -23.92 32.58
CA GLU A 292 18.15 -25.29 32.36
C GLU A 292 18.76 -25.92 33.63
N ARG A 293 19.54 -25.14 34.36
CA ARG A 293 20.17 -25.59 35.62
C ARG A 293 19.24 -25.54 36.83
N GLY A 294 17.99 -25.08 36.66
CA GLY A 294 17.04 -24.90 37.75
C GLY A 294 17.49 -23.91 38.83
N ARG A 295 18.28 -22.89 38.46
CA ARG A 295 18.87 -21.92 39.40
C ARG A 295 18.23 -20.54 39.30
N GLY A 296 18.15 -19.87 40.44
CA GLY A 296 17.79 -18.45 40.51
C GLY A 296 19.00 -17.54 40.29
N ASN A 297 18.77 -16.23 40.26
CA ASN A 297 19.85 -15.24 40.20
C ASN A 297 19.51 -13.97 40.99
N ARG A 298 20.40 -13.57 41.90
CA ARG A 298 20.35 -12.27 42.63
C ARG A 298 18.93 -11.84 43.04
N GLY A 299 18.26 -12.67 43.85
CA GLY A 299 16.91 -12.37 44.35
C GLY A 299 15.76 -12.70 43.38
N VAL A 300 16.05 -13.27 42.20
CA VAL A 300 15.06 -13.82 41.27
C VAL A 300 14.97 -15.34 41.50
N PRO A 301 13.82 -15.88 41.93
CA PRO A 301 13.65 -17.31 42.18
C PRO A 301 13.77 -18.16 40.90
N PRO A 302 14.20 -19.43 40.99
CA PRO A 302 14.28 -20.34 39.84
C PRO A 302 12.97 -20.42 39.03
N ARG A 303 11.80 -20.39 39.70
CA ARG A 303 10.50 -20.40 39.03
C ARG A 303 10.34 -19.23 38.05
N VAL A 304 10.69 -18.03 38.48
CA VAL A 304 10.59 -16.80 37.67
C VAL A 304 11.64 -16.81 36.55
N VAL A 305 12.83 -17.37 36.81
CA VAL A 305 13.84 -17.56 35.76
C VAL A 305 13.35 -18.51 34.67
N ARG A 306 12.64 -19.60 35.04
CA ARG A 306 12.03 -20.52 34.06
C ARG A 306 10.94 -19.82 33.23
N GLU A 307 10.03 -19.09 33.87
CA GLU A 307 8.99 -18.33 33.14
C GLU A 307 9.60 -17.29 32.19
N MET A 308 10.68 -16.61 32.60
CA MET A 308 11.40 -15.69 31.71
C MET A 308 12.10 -16.41 30.55
N ALA A 309 12.65 -17.61 30.79
CA ALA A 309 13.30 -18.41 29.74
C ALA A 309 12.28 -18.90 28.72
N GLU A 310 11.14 -19.41 29.19
CA GLU A 310 10.01 -19.81 28.33
C GLU A 310 9.48 -18.61 27.53
N TRP A 311 9.34 -17.44 28.15
CA TRP A 311 8.96 -16.22 27.45
C TRP A 311 9.95 -15.88 26.32
N ILE A 312 11.26 -16.02 26.58
CA ILE A 312 12.32 -15.77 25.58
C ILE A 312 12.25 -16.79 24.44
N GLN A 313 12.03 -18.07 24.73
CA GLN A 313 11.93 -19.10 23.71
C GLN A 313 10.73 -18.87 22.79
N ILE A 314 9.56 -18.59 23.38
CA ILE A 314 8.37 -18.23 22.61
C ILE A 314 8.60 -16.95 21.79
N GLN A 315 9.40 -16.00 22.31
CA GLN A 315 9.75 -14.78 21.57
C GLN A 315 10.57 -15.10 20.32
N GLU A 316 11.58 -15.94 20.47
CA GLU A 316 12.45 -16.38 19.38
C GLU A 316 11.63 -17.17 18.34
N GLU A 317 10.79 -18.11 18.76
CA GLU A 317 9.87 -18.86 17.87
C GLU A 317 8.91 -17.93 17.10
N ALA A 318 8.27 -16.98 17.79
CA ALA A 318 7.34 -16.04 17.17
C ALA A 318 8.06 -15.13 16.16
N ASP A 319 9.27 -14.68 16.48
CA ASP A 319 10.06 -13.82 15.60
C ASP A 319 10.49 -14.58 14.33
N GLU A 320 10.92 -15.84 14.45
CA GLU A 320 11.21 -16.72 13.30
C GLU A 320 9.97 -16.94 12.40
N LEU A 321 8.80 -17.19 13.00
CA LEU A 321 7.54 -17.33 12.26
C LEU A 321 7.14 -16.03 11.54
N PHE A 322 7.32 -14.87 12.17
CA PHE A 322 7.07 -13.58 11.52
C PHE A 322 8.02 -13.30 10.36
N GLU A 323 9.31 -13.64 10.50
CA GLU A 323 10.28 -13.51 9.41
C GLU A 323 9.90 -14.41 8.24
N ARG A 324 9.60 -15.68 8.51
CA ARG A 324 9.17 -16.63 7.47
C ARG A 324 7.86 -16.23 6.79
N SER A 325 6.91 -15.71 7.56
CA SER A 325 5.66 -15.15 7.04
C SER A 325 5.93 -14.01 6.06
N ARG A 326 6.81 -13.05 6.41
CA ARG A 326 7.17 -11.94 5.52
C ARG A 326 7.83 -12.41 4.22
N GLU A 327 8.74 -13.38 4.29
CA GLU A 327 9.36 -13.96 3.09
C GLU A 327 8.31 -14.54 2.12
N LEU A 328 7.31 -15.24 2.65
CA LEU A 328 6.21 -15.79 1.85
C LEU A 328 5.25 -14.70 1.35
N GLU A 329 4.99 -13.65 2.13
CA GLU A 329 4.22 -12.48 1.69
C GLU A 329 4.89 -11.82 0.47
N ASP A 330 6.20 -11.56 0.55
CA ASP A 330 6.98 -10.95 -0.54
C ASP A 330 7.02 -11.86 -1.78
N ALA A 331 7.20 -13.17 -1.58
CA ALA A 331 7.18 -14.15 -2.68
C ALA A 331 5.82 -14.19 -3.39
N ALA A 332 4.71 -14.23 -2.63
CA ALA A 332 3.37 -14.23 -3.20
C ALA A 332 3.05 -12.95 -3.98
N ILE A 333 3.46 -11.78 -3.47
CA ILE A 333 3.35 -10.50 -4.19
C ILE A 333 4.15 -10.58 -5.50
N GLY A 334 5.36 -11.13 -5.44
CA GLY A 334 6.21 -11.40 -6.61
C GLY A 334 5.47 -12.22 -7.66
N GLU A 335 4.98 -13.40 -7.28
CA GLU A 335 4.24 -14.33 -8.15
C GLU A 335 3.04 -13.67 -8.86
N VAL A 336 2.20 -12.94 -8.12
CA VAL A 336 1.01 -12.29 -8.69
C VAL A 336 1.40 -11.17 -9.66
N LEU A 337 2.41 -10.38 -9.33
CA LEU A 337 2.86 -9.28 -10.19
C LEU A 337 3.65 -9.76 -11.41
N ASP A 338 4.40 -10.87 -11.31
CA ASP A 338 5.13 -11.47 -12.45
C ASP A 338 4.21 -12.18 -13.43
N ALA A 339 3.07 -12.70 -12.95
CA ALA A 339 2.06 -13.31 -13.81
C ALA A 339 1.22 -12.29 -14.58
N ALA A 340 1.29 -11.00 -14.23
CA ALA A 340 0.48 -9.95 -14.84
C ALA A 340 1.07 -9.48 -16.19
N ASP A 341 0.21 -9.31 -17.19
CA ASP A 341 0.56 -8.61 -18.42
C ASP A 341 0.81 -7.12 -18.14
N VAL A 342 -0.02 -6.53 -17.28
CA VAL A 342 -0.02 -5.09 -16.97
C VAL A 342 -0.25 -4.84 -15.49
N VAL A 343 0.63 -4.06 -14.87
CA VAL A 343 0.45 -3.55 -13.51
C VAL A 343 -0.10 -2.13 -13.59
N CYS A 344 -1.18 -1.86 -12.85
CA CYS A 344 -1.90 -0.58 -12.86
C CYS A 344 -1.89 0.06 -11.47
N SER A 345 -1.40 1.31 -11.34
CA SER A 345 -1.36 2.01 -10.05
C SER A 345 -1.53 3.52 -10.20
N THR A 346 -1.77 4.24 -9.10
CA THR A 346 -1.59 5.71 -9.15
C THR A 346 -0.10 6.06 -9.20
N ASN A 347 0.26 7.25 -9.68
CA ASN A 347 1.66 7.71 -9.69
C ASN A 347 2.30 7.63 -8.29
N SER A 348 1.57 8.03 -7.25
CA SER A 348 2.05 7.93 -5.85
C SER A 348 2.16 6.48 -5.38
N THR A 349 1.26 5.59 -5.78
CA THR A 349 1.33 4.17 -5.42
C THR A 349 2.47 3.44 -6.14
N ALA A 350 2.89 3.92 -7.31
CA ALA A 350 4.02 3.34 -8.02
C ALA A 350 5.34 3.38 -7.21
N GLY A 351 5.47 4.37 -6.32
CA GLY A 351 6.59 4.47 -5.37
C GLY A 351 6.38 3.73 -4.04
N SER A 352 5.45 2.79 -3.95
CA SER A 352 5.24 1.98 -2.73
C SER A 352 6.21 0.81 -2.63
N ASP A 353 6.37 0.27 -1.42
CA ASP A 353 7.23 -0.90 -1.17
C ASP A 353 6.77 -2.15 -1.93
N LEU A 354 5.47 -2.24 -2.26
CA LEU A 354 4.90 -3.32 -3.07
C LEU A 354 5.51 -3.43 -4.48
N LEU A 355 5.99 -2.30 -5.03
CA LEU A 355 6.65 -2.26 -6.34
C LEU A 355 8.15 -1.94 -6.23
N ALA A 356 8.70 -1.90 -5.01
CA ALA A 356 10.11 -1.60 -4.82
C ALA A 356 10.97 -2.72 -5.41
N GLY A 357 12.06 -2.33 -6.09
CA GLY A 357 12.98 -3.28 -6.70
C GLY A 357 12.51 -3.87 -8.04
N ARG A 358 11.27 -3.62 -8.48
CA ARG A 358 10.81 -4.00 -9.82
C ARG A 358 11.26 -2.99 -10.87
N SER A 359 11.58 -3.52 -12.05
CA SER A 359 11.75 -2.77 -13.29
C SER A 359 10.63 -3.10 -14.26
N PHE A 360 10.20 -2.12 -15.03
CA PHE A 360 9.25 -2.31 -16.13
C PHE A 360 9.92 -1.88 -17.43
N ASP A 361 9.68 -2.64 -18.49
CA ASP A 361 10.18 -2.32 -19.83
C ASP A 361 9.51 -1.05 -20.37
N VAL A 362 8.24 -0.85 -20.03
CA VAL A 362 7.43 0.29 -20.49
C VAL A 362 6.62 0.87 -19.34
N VAL A 363 6.68 2.19 -19.20
CA VAL A 363 5.80 2.95 -18.31
C VAL A 363 4.89 3.82 -19.15
N VAL A 364 3.59 3.74 -18.88
CA VAL A 364 2.55 4.54 -19.53
C VAL A 364 1.86 5.39 -18.48
N ILE A 365 1.87 6.72 -18.66
CA ILE A 365 1.22 7.65 -17.74
C ILE A 365 0.02 8.27 -18.45
N ASP A 366 -1.19 7.81 -18.15
CA ASP A 366 -2.42 8.45 -18.64
C ASP A 366 -2.73 9.71 -17.82
N GLU A 367 -3.37 10.67 -18.48
CA GLU A 367 -3.69 11.98 -17.93
C GLU A 367 -2.48 12.71 -17.30
N ALA A 368 -1.27 12.50 -17.84
CA ALA A 368 -0.02 13.08 -17.30
C ALA A 368 -0.08 14.61 -17.10
N THR A 369 -0.88 15.32 -17.92
CA THR A 369 -1.09 16.78 -17.80
C THR A 369 -1.85 17.22 -16.54
N GLN A 370 -2.51 16.29 -15.84
CA GLN A 370 -3.19 16.55 -14.57
C GLN A 370 -2.30 16.25 -13.35
N ALA A 371 -1.15 15.62 -13.57
CA ALA A 371 -0.18 15.36 -12.51
C ALA A 371 0.74 16.57 -12.32
N THR A 372 1.18 16.77 -11.09
CA THR A 372 2.41 17.52 -10.85
C THR A 372 3.60 16.67 -11.28
N GLU A 373 4.70 17.31 -11.68
CA GLU A 373 5.94 16.63 -12.09
C GLU A 373 6.58 15.64 -11.09
N PRO A 374 6.62 15.83 -9.75
CA PRO A 374 7.71 15.31 -8.92
C PRO A 374 7.90 13.79 -8.89
#